data_AF-A0A529KBP0-F1
#
_entry.id   AF-A0A529KBP0-F1
#
_cell.length_a   1.000
_cell.length_b   1.000
_cell.length_c   1.000
_cell.angle_alpha   90.00
_cell.angle_beta   90.00
_cell.angle_gamma   90.00
#
_symmetry.space_group_name_H-M   'P 1'
#
loop_
_entity.id
_entity.type
_entity.pdbx_description
1 polymer ?
#
loop_
_entity_poly.entity_id
_entity_poly.type
_entity_poly.pdbx_seq_one_letter_code
_entity_poly.pdbx_strand_id
1 'polypeptide(L)'
;MASQPPATLGDKADATAAKPLRADAQRNRDALVEAAAVAFAAHGVDASLEEIARQAGVGIGTLYRHFPTREHLVEVVYRREVESLCAAAD
;
A
#
# COMPACT_ATOMS: atom_id res chain seq x y z
N MET A 1 6.24 32.69 17.63
CA MET A 1 5.94 31.23 17.69
C MET A 1 6.16 30.73 16.27
N ALA A 2 7.41 30.48 15.87
CA ALA A 2 8.04 29.14 15.88
C ALA A 2 7.11 28.09 15.24
N SER A 3 7.44 27.33 14.20
CA SER A 3 8.62 27.24 13.35
C SER A 3 8.26 26.21 12.25
N GLN A 4 8.93 26.31 11.10
CA GLN A 4 9.11 25.31 10.02
C GLN A 4 8.17 25.37 8.79
N PRO A 5 8.72 25.66 7.60
CA PRO A 5 8.21 25.20 6.31
C PRO A 5 8.57 23.71 6.07
N PRO A 6 7.80 22.94 5.27
CA PRO A 6 8.16 21.57 4.93
C PRO A 6 9.32 21.56 3.93
N ALA A 7 10.40 20.87 4.31
CA ALA A 7 11.55 20.60 3.47
C ALA A 7 11.20 19.62 2.34
N THR A 8 11.55 20.02 1.13
CA THR A 8 11.61 19.20 -0.08
C THR A 8 12.74 18.17 0.03
N LEU A 9 12.42 16.89 -0.16
CA LEU A 9 13.33 15.86 -0.66
C LEU A 9 12.42 14.86 -1.40
N GLY A 10 12.43 14.73 -2.72
CA GLY A 10 13.63 14.57 -3.54
C GLY A 10 13.90 13.08 -3.69
N ASP A 11 13.27 12.48 -4.70
CA ASP A 11 13.86 11.49 -5.62
C ASP A 11 14.82 10.45 -5.00
N LYS A 12 14.30 9.24 -4.70
CA LYS A 12 15.07 7.98 -4.76
C LYS A 12 14.12 6.79 -4.93
N ALA A 13 13.83 6.43 -6.18
CA ALA A 13 13.73 5.04 -6.61
C ALA A 13 13.55 4.97 -8.13
N ASP A 14 14.53 5.47 -8.88
CA ASP A 14 14.79 4.93 -10.21
C ASP A 14 16.04 4.05 -10.17
N ALA A 15 15.95 2.93 -10.89
CA ALA A 15 17.00 2.00 -11.26
C ALA A 15 17.57 1.05 -10.19
N THR A 16 16.96 -0.14 -10.08
CA THR A 16 17.74 -1.36 -10.37
C THR A 16 16.87 -2.48 -10.94
N ALA A 17 17.30 -2.98 -12.11
CA ALA A 17 16.97 -4.26 -12.74
C ALA A 17 15.72 -4.35 -13.61
N ALA A 18 15.97 -4.32 -14.93
CA ALA A 18 15.10 -4.87 -15.95
C ALA A 18 14.89 -6.39 -15.76
N LYS A 19 13.95 -6.77 -14.88
CA LYS A 19 13.33 -8.09 -14.77
C LYS A 19 11.85 -7.91 -14.39
N PRO A 20 10.96 -8.81 -14.85
CA PRO A 20 9.78 -8.38 -15.60
C PRO A 20 8.93 -7.39 -14.79
N LEU A 21 8.51 -6.28 -15.39
CA LEU A 21 7.60 -5.26 -14.81
C LEU A 21 6.41 -5.84 -14.04
N ARG A 22 6.01 -7.09 -14.32
CA ARG A 22 4.97 -7.84 -13.61
C ARG A 22 5.35 -8.27 -12.19
N ALA A 23 6.60 -8.66 -11.93
CA ALA A 23 7.03 -9.11 -10.61
C ALA A 23 7.06 -7.94 -9.61
N ASP A 24 7.54 -6.78 -10.04
CA ASP A 24 7.54 -5.57 -9.19
C ASP A 24 6.13 -5.01 -9.02
N ALA A 25 5.30 -5.03 -10.06
CA ALA A 25 3.89 -4.66 -9.94
C ALA A 25 3.15 -5.56 -8.93
N GLN A 26 3.44 -6.86 -8.93
CA GLN A 26 2.87 -7.79 -7.97
C GLN A 26 3.38 -7.50 -6.55
N ARG A 27 4.68 -7.32 -6.35
CA ARG A 27 5.26 -6.97 -5.04
C ARG A 27 4.70 -5.66 -4.48
N ASN A 28 4.55 -4.66 -5.33
CA ASN A 28 3.96 -3.37 -4.95
C ASN A 28 2.49 -3.55 -4.54
N ARG A 29 1.74 -4.36 -5.28
CA ARG A 29 0.36 -4.69 -4.93
C ARG A 29 0.29 -5.41 -3.59
N ASP A 30 1.13 -6.42 -3.37
CA ASP A 30 1.13 -7.19 -2.14
C ASP A 30 1.52 -6.31 -0.94
N ALA A 31 2.55 -5.46 -1.08
CA ALA A 31 2.95 -4.50 -0.05
C ALA A 31 1.85 -3.49 0.29
N LEU A 32 1.10 -3.02 -0.71
CA LEU A 32 -0.07 -2.15 -0.50
C LEU A 32 -1.17 -2.86 0.30
N VAL A 33 -1.45 -4.12 -0.01
CA VAL A 33 -2.48 -4.91 0.68
C VAL A 33 -2.08 -5.17 2.14
N GLU A 34 -0.81 -5.51 2.40
CA GLU A 34 -0.27 -5.68 3.76
C GLU A 34 -0.41 -4.40 4.59
N ALA A 35 0.07 -3.28 4.05
CA ALA A 35 0.00 -1.98 4.74
C ALA A 35 -1.46 -1.57 4.98
N ALA A 36 -2.34 -1.82 4.00
CA ALA A 36 -3.76 -1.54 4.12
C ALA A 36 -4.44 -2.40 5.19
N ALA A 37 -4.11 -3.70 5.29
CA ALA A 37 -4.63 -4.58 6.33
C ALA A 37 -4.32 -4.05 7.73
N VAL A 38 -3.05 -3.67 7.97
CA VAL A 38 -2.61 -3.09 9.25
C VAL A 38 -3.33 -1.77 9.52
N ALA A 39 -3.40 -0.87 8.54
CA ALA A 39 -4.01 0.44 8.71
C ALA A 39 -5.52 0.35 8.96
N PHE A 40 -6.24 -0.53 8.24
CA PHE A 40 -7.67 -0.76 8.44
C PHE A 40 -7.95 -1.46 9.78
N ALA A 41 -7.09 -2.37 10.24
CA ALA A 41 -7.23 -2.97 11.56
C ALA A 41 -7.03 -1.95 12.69
N ALA A 42 -6.11 -0.99 12.53
CA ALA A 42 -5.80 0.01 13.55
C ALA A 42 -6.78 1.20 13.57
N HIS A 43 -7.20 1.67 12.39
CA HIS A 43 -7.94 2.94 12.23
C HIS A 43 -9.30 2.78 11.56
N GLY A 44 -9.67 1.57 11.13
CA GLY A 44 -10.95 1.31 10.47
C GLY A 44 -11.20 2.21 9.25
N VAL A 45 -12.38 2.83 9.22
CA VAL A 45 -12.81 3.73 8.15
C VAL A 45 -12.07 5.07 8.12
N ASP A 46 -11.24 5.38 9.11
CA ASP A 46 -10.44 6.61 9.14
C ASP A 46 -9.01 6.41 8.60
N ALA A 47 -8.65 5.19 8.18
CA ALA A 47 -7.35 4.92 7.62
C ALA A 47 -7.06 5.75 6.34
N SER A 48 -5.93 6.45 6.35
CA SER A 48 -5.49 7.27 5.22
C SER A 48 -4.84 6.42 4.12
N LEU A 49 -5.33 6.56 2.89
CA LEU A 49 -4.74 5.91 1.72
C LEU A 49 -3.32 6.42 1.41
N GLU A 50 -3.03 7.70 1.72
CA GLU A 50 -1.68 8.26 1.57
C GLU A 50 -0.70 7.61 2.54
N GLU A 51 -1.14 7.40 3.78
CA GLU A 51 -0.31 6.75 4.80
C GLU A 51 -0.08 5.28 4.48
N ILE A 52 -1.09 4.58 3.97
CA ILE A 52 -0.98 3.21 3.48
C ILE A 52 0.05 3.13 2.34
N ALA A 53 -0.04 4.02 1.35
CA ALA A 53 0.90 4.07 0.24
C ALA A 53 2.34 4.31 0.74
N ARG A 54 2.50 5.29 1.64
CA ARG A 54 3.78 5.61 2.27
C ARG A 54 4.36 4.42 3.04
N GLN A 55 3.54 3.73 3.82
CA GLN A 55 3.95 2.56 4.59
C GLN A 55 4.31 1.35 3.71
N ALA A 56 3.63 1.21 2.57
CA ALA A 56 3.98 0.22 1.54
C ALA A 56 5.24 0.59 0.72
N GLY A 57 5.78 1.81 0.88
CA GLY A 57 6.88 2.31 0.06
C GLY A 57 6.49 2.57 -1.40
N VAL A 58 5.19 2.75 -1.67
CA VAL A 58 4.62 2.91 -3.01
C VAL A 58 4.01 4.30 -3.16
N GLY A 59 4.19 4.93 -4.32
CA GLY A 59 3.56 6.23 -4.59
C GLY A 59 2.03 6.14 -4.63
N ILE A 60 1.34 7.17 -4.14
CA ILE A 60 -0.13 7.23 -4.12
C ILE A 60 -0.76 7.05 -5.51
N GLY A 61 -0.09 7.54 -6.57
CA GLY A 61 -0.53 7.31 -7.96
C GLY A 61 -0.48 5.84 -8.39
N THR A 62 0.45 5.06 -7.85
CA THR A 62 0.54 3.61 -8.10
C THR A 62 -0.53 2.87 -7.31
N LEU A 63 -0.85 3.31 -6.09
CA LEU A 63 -2.00 2.81 -5.33
C LEU A 63 -3.28 2.97 -6.15
N TYR A 64 -3.60 4.17 -6.63
CA TYR A 64 -4.81 4.40 -7.43
C TYR A 64 -4.84 3.65 -8.77
N ARG A 65 -3.66 3.33 -9.36
CA ARG A 65 -3.58 2.47 -10.56
C ARG A 65 -3.97 1.02 -10.26
N HIS A 66 -3.63 0.49 -9.09
CA HIS A 66 -3.98 -0.87 -8.67
C HIS A 66 -5.36 -0.94 -8.00
N PHE A 67 -5.76 0.13 -7.32
CA PHE A 67 -6.95 0.24 -6.51
C PHE A 67 -7.64 1.57 -6.82
N PRO A 68 -8.47 1.61 -7.88
CA PRO A 68 -9.11 2.85 -8.32
C PRO A 68 -10.05 3.44 -7.27
N THR A 69 -10.59 2.61 -6.37
CA THR A 69 -11.44 3.04 -5.27
C THR A 69 -10.96 2.45 -3.96
N ARG A 70 -11.35 3.11 -2.86
CA ARG A 70 -11.09 2.62 -1.51
C ARG A 70 -11.75 1.27 -1.27
N GLU A 71 -12.98 1.11 -1.74
CA GLU A 71 -13.76 -0.12 -1.63
C GLU A 71 -13.04 -1.29 -2.31
N HIS A 72 -12.39 -1.05 -3.45
CA HIS A 72 -11.60 -2.07 -4.14
C HIS A 72 -10.37 -2.50 -3.32
N LEU A 73 -9.68 -1.56 -2.66
CA LEU A 73 -8.57 -1.90 -1.75
C LEU A 73 -9.08 -2.71 -0.55
N VAL A 74 -10.20 -2.28 0.04
CA VAL A 74 -10.84 -2.95 1.17
C VAL A 74 -11.25 -4.37 0.79
N GLU A 75 -11.88 -4.58 -0.36
CA GLU A 75 -12.28 -5.91 -0.86
C GLU A 75 -11.07 -6.86 -1.00
N VAL A 76 -9.97 -6.36 -1.58
CA VAL A 76 -8.75 -7.17 -1.78
C VAL A 76 -8.09 -7.52 -0.45
N VAL A 77 -8.05 -6.59 0.51
CA VAL A 77 -7.57 -6.84 1.87
C VAL A 77 -8.44 -7.89 2.55
N TYR A 78 -9.76 -7.75 2.53
CA TYR A 78 -10.68 -8.71 3.14
C TYR A 78 -10.49 -10.12 2.56
N ARG A 79 -10.36 -10.24 1.24
CA ARG A 79 -10.13 -11.53 0.58
C ARG A 79 -8.83 -12.19 1.05
N ARG A 80 -7.75 -11.41 1.16
CA ARG A 80 -6.46 -11.91 1.65
C ARG A 80 -6.55 -12.39 3.11
N GLU A 81 -7.20 -11.65 3.99
CA GLU A 81 -7.35 -12.04 5.39
C GLU A 81 -8.16 -13.35 5.52
N VAL A 82 -9.22 -13.51 4.72
CA VAL A 82 -10.00 -14.75 4.66
C VAL A 82 -9.16 -15.92 4.13
N GLU A 83 -8.39 -15.72 3.06
CA GLU A 83 -7.47 -16.73 2.54
C GLU A 83 -6.40 -17.12 3.56
N SER A 84 -5.84 -16.16 4.29
CA SER A 84 -4.88 -16.41 5.37
C SER A 84 -5.50 -17.19 6.52
N LEU A 85 -6.77 -16.92 6.86
CA LEU A 85 -7.48 -17.62 7.93
C LEU A 85 -7.79 -19.07 7.53
N CYS A 86 -8.16 -19.31 6.27
CA CYS A 86 -8.33 -20.66 5.74
C CYS A 86 -7.01 -21.43 5.70
N ALA A 87 -5.91 -20.81 5.27
CA ALA A 87 -4.59 -21.45 5.21
C ALA A 87 -4.01 -21.77 6.60
N ALA A 88 -4.40 -21.05 7.65
CA ALA A 88 -3.99 -21.34 9.03
C ALA A 88 -4.83 -22.43 9.71
N ALA A 89 -5.92 -22.88 9.08
CA ALA A 89 -6.81 -23.90 9.61
C ALA A 89 -6.49 -25.33 9.11
N ASP A 90 -5.55 -25.47 8.17
CA ASP A 90 -4.97 -26.73 7.69
C ASP A 90 -3.62 -27.04 8.37
#